data_AF-A0A7Y8M3X7-F1
#
_entry.id   AF-A0A7Y8M3X7-F1
#
_cell.length_a   1.000
_cell.length_b   1.000
_cell.length_c   1.000
_cell.angle_alpha   90.00
_cell.angle_beta   90.00
_cell.angle_gamma   90.00
#
_symmetry.space_group_name_H-M   'P 1'
#
loop_
_entity.id
_entity.type
_entity.pdbx_description
1 polymer ?
#
loop_
_entity_poly.entity_id
_entity_poly.type
_entity_poly.pdbx_seq_one_letter_code
_entity_poly.pdbx_strand_id
1 'polypeptide(L)' 'MRTNIILDDELVAQAMKAGPFKTKKEAVDAGLRLLARQAAYRDLLALRGKLRWEDAAPAAGHLLMEPTQPYGAKTDEPR' A
#
# COMPACT_ATOMS: atom_id res chain seq x y z
N MET A 1 -20.56 9.87 9.76
CA MET A 1 -21.85 9.15 9.73
C MET A 1 -21.76 7.93 10.64
N ARG A 2 -22.83 7.56 11.35
CA ARG A 2 -22.86 6.32 12.15
C ARG A 2 -23.50 5.23 11.29
N THR A 3 -22.78 4.14 11.07
CA THR A 3 -23.22 3.02 10.24
C THR A 3 -23.02 1.74 11.05
N ASN A 4 -23.95 0.79 10.91
CA ASN A 4 -23.82 -0.52 11.51
C ASN A 4 -23.28 -1.48 10.44
N ILE A 5 -22.06 -1.98 10.64
CA ILE A 5 -21.37 -2.88 9.71
C ILE A 5 -20.73 -4.02 10.48
N ILE A 6 -20.72 -5.21 9.90
CA ILE A 6 -20.02 -6.37 10.45
C ILE A 6 -18.57 -6.29 10.01
N LEU A 7 -17.64 -6.42 10.97
CA LEU A 7 -16.19 -6.40 10.74
C LEU A 7 -15.59 -7.71 11.23
N ASP A 8 -14.51 -8.12 10.57
CA ASP A 8 -13.66 -9.20 11.05
C ASP A 8 -12.86 -8.71 12.27
N ASP A 9 -13.03 -9.36 13.42
CA ASP A 9 -12.37 -9.01 14.67
C ASP A 9 -10.85 -9.26 14.63
N GLU A 10 -10.38 -10.26 13.89
CA GLU A 10 -8.96 -10.52 13.75
C GLU A 10 -8.29 -9.41 12.95
N LEU A 11 -8.92 -8.97 11.85
CA LEU A 11 -8.44 -7.87 11.03
C LEU A 11 -8.36 -6.57 11.84
N VAL A 12 -9.40 -6.27 12.63
CA VAL A 12 -9.40 -5.08 13.50
C VAL A 12 -8.33 -5.21 14.59
N ALA A 13 -8.13 -6.40 15.16
CA ALA A 13 -7.08 -6.62 16.15
C ALA A 13 -5.67 -6.40 15.54
N GLN A 14 -5.44 -6.85 14.31
CA GLN A 14 -4.19 -6.60 13.59
C GLN A 14 -3.99 -5.10 13.33
N ALA A 15 -5.03 -4.40 12.87
CA ALA A 15 -4.98 -2.97 12.63
C ALA A 15 -4.69 -2.17 13.92
N MET A 16 -5.34 -2.54 15.03
CA MET A 16 -5.12 -1.95 16.35
C MET A 16 -3.70 -2.22 16.90
N LYS A 17 -3.09 -3.36 16.56
CA LYS A 17 -1.69 -3.67 16.90
C LYS A 17 -0.69 -2.92 16.03
N ALA A 18 -1.02 -2.69 14.76
CA ALA A 18 -0.13 -2.08 13.77
C ALA A 18 0.02 -0.56 13.93
N GLY A 19 -0.90 0.12 14.61
CA GLY A 19 -0.90 1.57 14.74
C GLY A 19 -1.33 2.07 16.12
N PRO A 20 -1.18 3.38 16.40
CA PRO A 20 -1.53 3.99 17.68
C PRO A 20 -3.04 4.29 17.77
N PHE A 21 -3.90 3.31 17.51
CA PHE A 21 -5.36 3.50 17.54
C PHE A 21 -5.93 3.19 18.92
N LYS A 22 -6.84 4.05 19.41
CA LYS A 22 -7.50 3.84 20.71
C LYS A 22 -8.84 3.14 20.57
N THR A 23 -9.48 3.25 19.40
CA THR A 23 -10.81 2.69 19.15
C THR A 23 -10.89 1.98 17.81
N LYS A 24 -11.77 0.96 17.71
CA LYS A 24 -12.05 0.25 16.44
C LYS A 24 -12.43 1.23 15.30
N LYS A 25 -13.15 2.31 15.61
CA LYS A 25 -13.55 3.35 14.65
C LYS A 25 -12.33 4.08 14.06
N GLU A 26 -11.36 4.45 14.90
CA GLU A 26 -10.14 5.15 14.44
C GLU A 26 -9.32 4.27 13.49
N ALA A 27 -9.17 2.99 13.83
CA ALA A 27 -8.50 2.03 12.96
C ALA A 27 -9.20 1.91 11.60
N VAL A 28 -10.54 1.86 11.58
CA VAL A 28 -11.33 1.81 10.33
C VAL A 28 -11.19 3.11 9.53
N ASP A 29 -11.26 4.28 10.16
CA ASP A 29 -11.10 5.58 9.48
C ASP A 29 -9.69 5.70 8.84
N ALA A 30 -8.66 5.27 9.57
CA ALA A 30 -7.29 5.25 9.07
C ALA A 30 -7.14 4.30 7.87
N GLY A 31 -7.74 3.10 7.93
CA GLY A 31 -7.77 2.16 6.81
C GLY A 31 -8.44 2.73 5.57
N LEU A 32 -9.60 3.37 5.73
CA LEU A 32 -10.31 4.00 4.61
C LEU A 32 -9.51 5.16 3.98
N ARG A 33 -8.83 5.96 4.81
CA ARG A 33 -7.93 7.03 4.31
C ARG A 33 -6.74 6.45 3.55
N LEU A 34 -6.20 5.32 4.00
CA LEU A 34 -5.10 4.65 3.31
C LEU A 34 -5.54 4.18 1.93
N LEU A 35 -6.72 3.54 1.83
CA LEU A 35 -7.28 3.10 0.54
C LEU A 35 -7.52 4.28 -0.40
N ALA A 36 -8.05 5.40 0.10
CA ALA A 36 -8.22 6.61 -0.70
C ALA A 36 -6.89 7.14 -1.26
N ARG A 37 -5.80 7.09 -0.46
CA ARG A 37 -4.45 7.47 -0.90
C ARG A 37 -3.83 6.48 -1.89
N GLN A 38 -4.21 5.20 -1.81
CA GLN A 38 -3.67 4.16 -2.67
C GLN A 38 -3.99 4.41 -4.16
N ALA A 39 -5.14 5.03 -4.46
CA ALA A 39 -5.46 5.48 -5.82
C ALA A 39 -4.40 6.46 -6.36
N ALA A 40 -4.05 7.47 -5.57
CA ALA A 40 -3.00 8.44 -5.94
C ALA A 40 -1.63 7.78 -6.12
N TYR A 41 -1.29 6.78 -5.29
CA TYR A 41 -0.04 6.02 -5.48
C TYR A 41 -0.03 5.20 -6.77
N ARG A 42 -1.18 4.63 -7.19
CA ARG A 42 -1.28 3.93 -8.47
C ARG A 42 -1.07 4.88 -9.65
N ASP A 43 -1.61 6.09 -9.58
CA ASP A 43 -1.43 7.10 -10.62
C ASP A 43 0.04 7.53 -10.73
N LEU A 44 0.72 7.71 -9.58
CA LEU A 44 2.16 7.98 -9.55
C LEU A 44 2.97 6.82 -10.13
N LEU A 45 2.65 5.57 -9.77
CA LEU A 45 3.29 4.39 -10.35
C LEU A 45 3.06 4.29 -11.86
N ALA A 46 1.90 4.74 -12.36
CA ALA A 46 1.62 4.77 -13.80
C ALA A 46 2.46 5.80 -14.58
N LEU A 47 3.06 6.77 -13.89
CA LEU A 47 4.02 7.72 -14.46
C LEU A 47 5.46 7.17 -14.51
N ARG A 48 5.73 6.00 -13.90
CA ARG A 48 7.04 5.34 -13.94
C ARG A 48 7.46 5.10 -15.40
N GLY A 49 8.65 5.57 -15.77
CA GLY A 49 9.21 5.45 -17.12
C GLY A 49 8.66 6.43 -18.16
N LYS A 50 7.64 7.23 -17.83
CA LYS A 50 7.07 8.24 -18.73
C LYS A 50 7.65 9.63 -18.50
N LEU A 51 8.22 9.89 -17.32
CA LEU A 51 8.82 11.17 -16.97
C LEU A 51 10.28 11.23 -17.43
N ARG A 52 10.61 12.24 -18.22
CA ARG A 52 12.01 12.64 -18.49
C ARG A 52 12.37 13.73 -17.50
N TRP A 53 13.38 13.45 -16.67
CA TRP A 53 13.92 14.42 -15.73
C TRP A 53 14.95 15.27 -16.46
N GLU A 54 14.88 16.60 -16.33
CA GLU A 54 15.75 17.53 -17.07
C GLU A 54 17.23 17.33 -16.76
N ASP A 55 17.56 16.85 -15.57
CA ASP A 55 18.93 16.59 -15.11
C ASP A 55 19.40 15.13 -15.34
N ALA A 56 18.58 14.27 -15.97
CA ALA A 56 18.98 12.89 -16.25
C ALA A 56 19.94 12.84 -17.45
N ALA A 57 21.24 12.79 -17.16
CA ALA A 57 22.25 12.51 -18.17
C ALA A 57 21.89 11.22 -18.95
N PRO A 58 22.08 11.19 -20.29
CA PRO A 58 21.53 10.15 -21.18
C PRO A 58 22.09 8.72 -20.95
N ALA A 59 23.04 8.54 -20.03
CA ALA A 59 23.66 7.25 -19.71
C ALA A 59 23.05 6.52 -18.49
N ALA A 60 22.05 7.09 -17.82
CA ALA A 60 21.46 6.48 -16.61
C ALA A 60 20.26 5.55 -16.87
N GLY A 61 19.91 5.28 -18.13
CA GLY A 61 18.75 4.45 -18.49
C GLY A 61 18.84 2.98 -18.07
N HIS A 62 20.05 2.48 -17.73
CA HIS A 62 20.28 1.06 -17.45
C HIS A 62 20.49 0.72 -15.97
N LEU A 63 20.75 1.71 -15.09
CA LEU A 63 21.20 1.44 -13.71
C LEU A 63 20.09 1.43 -12.65
N LEU A 64 18.85 1.83 -12.98
CA LEU A 64 17.73 1.85 -12.02
C LEU A 64 16.69 0.75 -12.26
N MET A 65 16.94 -0.14 -13.22
CA MET A 65 16.06 -1.28 -13.47
C MET A 65 16.55 -2.49 -12.67
N GLU A 66 16.44 -2.43 -11.34
CA GLU A 66 16.44 -3.68 -10.59
C GLU A 66 15.22 -4.48 -11.04
N PRO A 67 15.39 -5.73 -11.52
CA PRO A 67 14.25 -6.60 -11.80
C PRO A 67 13.50 -6.79 -10.48
N THR A 68 12.22 -6.40 -10.47
CA THR A 68 11.35 -6.58 -9.32
C THR A 68 11.28 -8.07 -9.01
N GLN A 69 11.85 -8.52 -7.89
CA GLN A 69 11.46 -9.81 -7.36
C GLN A 69 9.96 -9.74 -7.06
N PRO A 70 9.14 -10.64 -7.62
CA PRO A 70 7.75 -10.71 -7.21
C PRO A 70 7.74 -10.98 -5.71
N TYR A 71 7.04 -10.13 -4.96
CA TYR A 71 6.77 -10.35 -3.55
C TYR A 71 6.15 -11.74 -3.40
N GLY A 72 6.95 -12.68 -2.89
CA GLY A 72 6.54 -14.06 -2.70
C GLY A 72 5.41 -14.09 -1.68
N ALA A 73 4.17 -14.21 -2.17
CA ALA A 73 3.11 -14.83 -1.40
C ALA A 73 3.60 -16.24 -1.08
N LYS A 74 4.14 -16.44 0.12
CA LYS A 74 4.28 -17.78 0.66
C LYS A 74 2.85 -18.29 0.81
N THR A 75 2.42 -19.10 -0.15
CA THR A 75 1.32 -20.02 0.02
C THR A 75 1.66 -20.86 1.25
N ASP A 76 0.97 -20.58 2.34
CA ASP A 76 0.93 -21.45 3.50
C ASP A 76 0.14 -22.69 3.06
N GLU A 77 0.86 -23.79 2.79
CA GLU A 77 0.27 -25.08 2.49
C GLU A 77 0.56 -26.01 3.68
N PRO A 78 -0.47 -26.48 4.41
CA PRO A 78 -0.27 -27.30 5.59
C PRO A 78 0.11 -28.73 5.20
N ARG A 79 1.12 -29.28 5.89
CA ARG A 79 1.39 -30.72 5.95
C ARG A 79 1.17 -31.23 7.36
#